data_AF-A0A2X2T0Y2-F1
#
_entry.id   AF-A0A2X2T0Y2-F1
#
_cell.length_a   1.000
_cell.length_b   1.000
_cell.length_c   1.000
_cell.angle_alpha   90.00
_cell.angle_beta   90.00
_cell.angle_gamma   90.00
#
_symmetry.space_group_name_H-M   'P 1'
#
loop_
_entity.id
_entity.type
_entity.pdbx_description
1 polymer ?
#
loop_
_entity_poly.entity_id
_entity_poly.type
_entity_poly.pdbx_seq_one_letter_code
_entity_poly.pdbx_strand_id
1 'polypeptide(L)'
;MPYTITITDDSPQALSFIKFARTLDFTKVTKNKDTKKKSVTSEVLEEDEYGIPIKYRDEIMAISKKVNKAVAKRWDAELSKRIEKEAI
;
A
#
# COMPACT_ATOMS: atom_id res chain seq x y z
N MET A 1 24.26 -29.95 -7.85
CA MET A 1 24.14 -28.55 -7.38
C MET A 1 23.50 -27.74 -8.51
N PRO A 2 22.43 -26.96 -8.25
CA PRO A 2 21.79 -26.15 -9.28
C PRO A 2 22.61 -24.88 -9.58
N TYR A 3 22.66 -24.48 -10.85
CA TYR A 3 23.31 -23.25 -11.31
C TYR A 3 22.26 -22.29 -11.89
N THR A 4 22.46 -20.99 -11.70
CA THR A 4 21.58 -19.92 -12.22
C THR A 4 22.35 -19.07 -13.22
N ILE A 5 21.77 -18.84 -14.40
CA ILE A 5 22.32 -17.99 -15.46
C ILE A 5 21.30 -16.87 -15.72
N THR A 6 21.76 -15.62 -15.69
CA THR A 6 20.93 -14.46 -16.02
C THR A 6 21.12 -14.10 -17.49
N ILE A 7 20.03 -14.06 -18.24
CA ILE A 7 20.00 -13.71 -19.67
C ILE A 7 19.28 -12.37 -19.78
N THR A 8 19.92 -11.35 -20.34
CA THR A 8 19.30 -10.06 -20.65
C THR A 8 18.50 -10.17 -21.95
N ASP A 9 17.40 -9.42 -22.08
CA ASP A 9 16.52 -9.43 -23.25
C ASP A 9 16.92 -8.44 -24.35
N ASP A 10 18.02 -7.70 -24.16
CA ASP A 10 18.51 -6.64 -25.03
C ASP A 10 19.03 -7.11 -26.41
N SER A 11 19.10 -8.43 -26.65
CA SER A 11 19.71 -8.98 -27.86
C SER A 11 18.87 -10.11 -28.51
N PRO A 12 18.76 -10.16 -29.85
CA PRO A 12 18.20 -11.29 -30.57
C PRO A 12 18.88 -12.64 -30.24
N GLN A 13 20.16 -12.60 -29.84
CA GLN A 13 20.94 -13.76 -29.44
C GLN A 13 20.44 -14.38 -28.13
N ALA A 14 19.87 -13.58 -27.24
CA ALA A 14 19.27 -14.07 -26.00
C ALA A 14 18.06 -14.96 -26.29
N LEU A 15 17.23 -14.56 -27.25
CA LEU A 15 16.05 -15.33 -27.65
C LEU A 15 16.42 -16.67 -28.32
N SER A 16 17.47 -16.69 -29.15
CA SER A 16 17.94 -17.94 -29.77
C SER A 16 18.56 -18.87 -28.73
N PHE A 17 19.32 -18.34 -27.77
CA PHE A 17 19.87 -19.13 -26.66
C PHE A 17 18.77 -19.72 -25.77
N ILE A 18 17.71 -18.97 -25.45
CA ILE A 18 16.55 -19.49 -24.70
C ILE A 18 15.88 -20.66 -25.45
N LYS A 19 15.74 -20.58 -26.77
CA LYS A 19 15.19 -21.66 -27.59
C LYS A 19 16.06 -22.91 -27.54
N PHE A 20 17.38 -22.75 -27.71
CA PHE A 20 18.34 -23.84 -27.58
C PHE A 20 18.35 -24.44 -26.17
N ALA A 21 18.34 -23.61 -25.14
CA ALA A 21 18.31 -24.08 -23.76
C ALA A 21 17.07 -24.92 -23.46
N ARG A 22 15.93 -24.71 -24.14
CA ARG A 22 14.73 -25.56 -23.99
C ARG A 22 14.81 -26.92 -24.67
N THR A 23 15.72 -27.11 -25.63
CA THR A 23 15.87 -28.40 -26.31
C THR A 23 16.73 -29.39 -25.52
N LEU A 24 17.45 -28.90 -24.50
CA LEU A 24 18.25 -29.73 -23.61
C LEU A 24 17.33 -30.37 -22.55
N ASP A 25 17.53 -31.64 -22.25
CA ASP A 25 16.72 -32.43 -21.31
C ASP A 25 17.10 -32.21 -19.83
N PHE A 26 18.32 -31.74 -19.58
CA PHE A 26 18.84 -31.43 -18.25
C PHE A 26 18.56 -29.99 -17.79
N THR A 27 17.89 -29.17 -18.60
CA THR A 27 17.65 -27.75 -18.30
C THR A 27 16.17 -27.50 -17.99
N LYS A 28 15.91 -26.51 -17.12
CA LYS A 28 14.57 -26.03 -16.80
C LYS A 28 14.50 -24.53 -17.02
N VAL A 29 13.92 -24.13 -18.16
CA VAL A 29 13.80 -22.71 -18.54
C VAL A 29 12.48 -22.15 -18.02
N THR A 30 12.54 -21.38 -16.94
CA THR A 30 11.39 -20.63 -16.41
C THR A 30 11.52 -19.15 -16.74
N LYS A 31 10.47 -18.53 -17.29
CA LYS A 31 10.43 -17.08 -17.44
C LYS A 31 10.19 -16.47 -16.07
N ASN A 32 11.16 -15.71 -15.55
CA ASN A 32 10.92 -14.89 -14.37
C ASN A 32 9.83 -13.89 -14.74
N LYS A 33 8.72 -13.91 -14.00
CA LYS A 33 7.73 -12.85 -14.10
C LYS A 33 8.47 -11.61 -13.66
N ASP A 34 8.59 -10.62 -14.54
CA ASP A 34 9.02 -9.29 -14.11
C ASP A 34 8.17 -8.99 -12.89
N THR A 35 8.81 -8.92 -11.74
CA THR A 35 8.29 -8.08 -10.69
C THR A 35 8.36 -6.69 -11.30
N LYS A 36 7.35 -6.37 -12.13
CA LYS A 36 6.67 -5.10 -12.02
C LYS A 36 6.61 -4.92 -10.53
N LYS A 37 7.46 -4.02 -10.00
CA LYS A 37 7.23 -3.40 -8.71
C LYS A 37 5.72 -3.32 -8.64
N LYS A 38 5.09 -3.89 -7.62
CA LYS A 38 3.67 -3.61 -7.38
C LYS A 38 3.62 -2.08 -7.37
N SER A 39 3.31 -1.47 -8.53
CA SER A 39 2.53 -0.28 -8.58
C SER A 39 1.33 -0.78 -7.82
N VAL A 40 1.30 -0.42 -6.54
CA VAL A 40 0.04 -0.23 -5.84
C VAL A 40 -0.84 0.33 -6.94
N THR A 41 -1.78 -0.47 -7.43
CA THR A 41 -2.90 0.05 -8.19
C THR A 41 -3.56 0.97 -7.19
N SER A 42 -3.03 2.18 -7.10
CA SER A 42 -3.80 3.35 -6.78
C SER A 42 -4.90 3.29 -7.81
N GLU A 43 -6.02 2.66 -7.44
CA GLU A 43 -7.31 3.14 -7.91
C GLU A 43 -7.15 4.66 -7.89
N VAL A 44 -7.15 5.29 -9.07
CA VAL A 44 -7.17 6.74 -9.17
C VAL A 44 -8.53 7.12 -8.62
N LEU A 45 -8.62 7.17 -7.30
CA LEU A 45 -9.76 7.67 -6.58
C LEU A 45 -9.77 9.13 -6.90
N GLU A 46 -10.85 9.60 -7.52
CA GLU A 46 -11.07 11.02 -7.72
C GLU A 46 -10.92 11.70 -6.35
N GLU A 47 -9.92 12.57 -6.25
CA GLU A 47 -9.62 13.35 -5.05
C GLU A 47 -10.49 14.60 -5.08
N ASP A 48 -11.11 14.98 -3.96
CA ASP A 48 -11.82 16.25 -3.86
C ASP A 48 -10.83 17.44 -3.83
N GLU A 49 -11.35 18.68 -3.88
CA GLU A 49 -10.54 19.92 -3.93
C GLU A 49 -9.57 20.10 -2.73
N TYR A 50 -9.70 19.26 -1.69
CA TYR A 50 -8.83 19.22 -0.52
C TYR A 50 -7.95 17.95 -0.44
N GLY A 51 -7.88 17.16 -1.51
CA GLY A 51 -7.04 15.96 -1.58
C GLY A 51 -7.57 14.78 -0.77
N ILE A 52 -8.86 14.77 -0.41
CA ILE A 52 -9.48 13.65 0.31
C ILE A 52 -10.04 12.66 -0.72
N PRO A 53 -9.73 11.36 -0.63
CA PRO A 53 -10.35 10.36 -1.49
C PRO A 53 -11.88 10.39 -1.31
N ILE A 54 -12.63 10.72 -2.37
CA ILE A 54 -14.09 10.90 -2.33
C ILE A 54 -14.79 9.67 -1.73
N LYS A 55 -14.29 8.47 -2.04
CA LYS A 55 -14.84 7.18 -1.61
C LYS A 55 -14.96 7.01 -0.09
N TYR A 56 -14.12 7.68 0.69
CA TYR A 56 -14.07 7.50 2.16
C TYR A 56 -14.27 8.81 2.94
N ARG A 57 -14.58 9.92 2.27
CA ARG A 57 -14.72 11.24 2.89
C ARG A 57 -15.72 11.26 4.04
N ASP A 58 -16.89 10.68 3.84
CA ASP A 58 -17.96 10.66 4.86
C ASP A 58 -17.60 9.75 6.04
N GLU A 59 -16.94 8.62 5.78
CA GLU A 59 -16.46 7.71 6.83
C GLU A 59 -15.37 8.38 7.69
N ILE A 60 -14.40 9.04 7.05
CA ILE A 60 -13.34 9.79 7.73
C ILE A 60 -13.94 10.94 8.56
N MET A 61 -14.91 11.68 8.00
CA MET A 61 -15.57 12.78 8.71
C MET A 61 -16.38 12.29 9.91
N ALA A 62 -17.06 11.15 9.78
CA ALA A 62 -17.83 10.53 10.86
C ALA A 62 -16.92 10.09 12.02
N ILE A 63 -15.77 9.47 11.70
CA ILE A 63 -14.77 9.07 12.70
C ILE A 63 -14.22 10.29 13.44
N SER A 64 -13.81 11.34 12.71
CA SER A 64 -13.28 12.57 13.30
C SER A 64 -14.28 13.25 14.26
N LYS A 65 -15.54 13.38 13.84
CA LYS A 65 -16.62 13.93 14.70
C LYS A 65 -16.81 13.10 15.97
N LYS A 66 -16.78 11.77 15.88
CA LYS A 66 -16.95 10.88 17.03
C LYS A 66 -15.80 11.01 18.02
N VAL A 67 -14.57 11.04 17.53
CA VAL A 67 -13.37 11.21 18.37
C VAL A 67 -13.37 12.57 19.05
N ASN A 68 -13.55 13.66 18.31
CA ASN A 68 -13.56 15.02 18.86
C ASN A 68 -14.64 15.20 19.93
N LYS A 69 -15.85 14.67 19.70
CA LYS A 69 -16.93 14.70 20.69
C LYS A 69 -16.59 13.93 21.97
N ALA A 70 -15.93 12.79 21.85
CA ALA A 70 -15.52 11.99 23.01
C ALA A 70 -14.43 12.69 23.83
N VAL A 71 -13.46 13.31 23.16
CA VAL A 71 -12.38 14.08 23.80
C VAL A 71 -12.94 15.30 24.53
N ALA A 72 -13.79 16.10 23.87
CA ALA A 72 -14.41 17.28 24.48
C ALA A 72 -15.18 16.91 25.76
N LYS A 73 -16.02 15.88 25.72
CA LYS A 73 -16.76 15.41 26.91
C LYS A 73 -15.85 15.03 28.08
N ARG A 74 -14.71 14.37 27.81
CA ARG A 74 -13.75 14.00 28.86
C ARG A 74 -13.08 15.23 29.45
N TRP A 75 -12.74 16.20 28.60
CA TRP A 75 -12.13 17.45 29.01
C TRP A 75 -13.08 18.30 29.88
N ASP A 76 -14.33 18.46 29.46
CA ASP A 76 -15.35 19.21 30.20
C ASP A 76 -15.64 18.59 31.56
N ALA A 77 -15.70 17.25 31.63
CA ALA A 77 -15.89 16.53 32.89
C ALA A 77 -14.69 16.70 33.83
N GLU A 78 -13.46 16.70 33.30
CA GLU A 78 -12.25 16.90 34.09
C GLU A 78 -12.13 18.36 34.58
N LEU A 79 -12.47 19.34 33.74
CA LEU A 79 -12.55 20.75 34.12
C LEU A 79 -13.56 20.97 35.24
N SER A 80 -14.75 20.38 35.12
CA SER A 80 -15.81 20.51 36.12
C SER A 80 -15.36 19.96 37.49
N LYS A 81 -14.70 18.80 37.50
CA LYS A 81 -14.12 18.21 38.72
C LYS A 81 -13.02 19.07 39.36
N ARG A 82 -12.24 19.79 38.55
CA ARG A 82 -11.20 20.70 39.07
C ARG A 82 -11.84 21.93 39.72
N ILE A 83 -12.84 22.50 39.07
CA ILE A 83 -13.58 23.65 39.59
C ILE A 83 -14.29 23.29 40.91
N GLU A 84 -14.93 22.12 40.99
CA GLU A 84 -15.56 21.64 42.23
C GLU A 84 -14.55 21.43 43.36
N LYS A 85 -13.33 20.98 43.06
CA LYS A 85 -12.26 20.82 44.07
C LYS A 85 -11.67 22.14 44.55
N GLU A 86 -11.58 23.14 43.68
CA GLU A 86 -11.06 24.47 44.02
C GLU A 86 -12.08 25.32 44.79
N ALA A 87 -13.37 24.97 44.72
CA ALA A 87 -14.45 25.67 45.41
C ALA A 87 -14.73 25.18 46.85
N ILE A 88 -13.98 24.17 47.33
CA ILE A 88 -14.04 23.60 48.70
C ILE A 88 -12.79 23.98 49.47
#